data_AF-A0A7X8AK19-F1
#
_entry.id   AF-A0A7X8AK19-F1
#
_cell.length_a   1.000
_cell.length_b   1.000
_cell.length_c   1.000
_cell.angle_alpha   90.00
_cell.angle_beta   90.00
_cell.angle_gamma   90.00
#
_symmetry.space_group_name_H-M   'P 1'
#
loop_
_entity.id
_entity.type
_entity.pdbx_description
1 polymer ?
#
loop_
_entity_poly.entity_id
_entity_poly.type
_entity_poly.pdbx_seq_one_letter_code
_entity_poly.pdbx_strand_id
1 'polypeptide(L)'
;MDRLPPFRSIALLIALSVAAVPLLRANAPGHPADNTVAPAALAVATYAGSEEQVRSVRALVRSLRERGGAYRDSVVHVVLTDPDRVPGDALRGAGVELVPLALEPAVLDYPLALKAFAAAEVERRVRGKAATLAWLDPGVLILQPPAALDLGNAVDATVRPVSLANTVGIPPGAPPDAYWAPIYAATHLDFRALPAVETVVDAVPVQPYYNCEVYALNPELGICEEWGRILAGLLNDPTYQQAACTTFLKRLFLHQAVLSAVLQSRVAPDRLRPLPLTAGYPFNQHAQLAPERRAASLDAIAAVIFDTAWQQKPDWLGTIPVSELLRTWLSDIYIEYLGLADGVYRIEGSCNAYLVTTADGSLLIDPAGADVAPEYFRRLLARHPLQAMLLTHAHEDHAANATRRRALEGLKAGTHNYIERIWLDYGIRTVKENGGE
;
A
#
# COMPACT_ATOMS: atom_id res chain seq x y z
N MET A 1 -2.82 53.50 -45.24
CA MET A 1 -3.65 52.44 -44.62
C MET A 1 -2.80 51.83 -43.50
N ASP A 2 -2.64 52.45 -42.33
CA ASP A 2 -3.61 52.96 -41.32
C ASP A 2 -4.29 51.83 -40.53
N ARG A 3 -4.42 51.88 -39.18
CA ARG A 3 -3.83 52.76 -38.14
C ARG A 3 -3.98 52.08 -36.75
N LEU A 4 -3.17 52.50 -35.76
CA LEU A 4 -3.24 52.16 -34.32
C LEU A 4 -3.33 53.46 -33.47
N PRO A 5 -3.58 53.43 -32.14
CA PRO A 5 -4.22 52.40 -31.29
C PRO A 5 -5.62 52.89 -30.82
N PRO A 6 -5.96 53.42 -29.59
CA PRO A 6 -5.29 53.53 -28.28
C PRO A 6 -6.01 52.92 -27.04
N PHE A 7 -5.20 52.67 -26.01
CA PHE A 7 -5.47 52.45 -24.57
C PHE A 7 -6.79 52.92 -23.90
N ARG A 8 -7.25 52.15 -22.89
CA ARG A 8 -7.09 52.48 -21.44
C ARG A 8 -7.51 51.36 -20.46
N SER A 9 -6.69 51.18 -19.42
CA SER A 9 -6.93 50.83 -18.00
C SER A 9 -8.12 49.91 -17.60
N ILE A 10 -8.03 49.06 -16.57
CA ILE A 10 -7.44 49.27 -15.23
C ILE A 10 -6.71 48.02 -14.72
N ALA A 11 -5.56 48.20 -14.06
CA ALA A 11 -4.98 47.18 -13.19
C ALA A 11 -5.52 47.37 -11.76
N LEU A 12 -6.15 46.35 -11.18
CA LEU A 12 -6.64 46.41 -9.80
C LEU A 12 -5.66 45.72 -8.84
N LEU A 13 -4.81 46.52 -8.21
CA LEU A 13 -4.02 46.11 -7.05
C LEU A 13 -4.97 45.83 -5.86
N ILE A 14 -5.27 44.55 -5.61
CA ILE A 14 -5.78 44.13 -4.30
C ILE A 14 -4.57 43.86 -3.39
N ALA A 15 -3.99 44.95 -2.89
CA ALA A 15 -3.08 44.89 -1.74
C ALA A 15 -3.90 44.69 -0.47
N LEU A 16 -4.38 43.46 -0.23
CA LEU A 16 -5.06 43.12 1.01
C LEU A 16 -4.02 42.83 2.10
N SER A 17 -3.96 43.75 3.05
CA SER A 17 -3.00 43.83 4.16
C SER A 17 -2.67 42.49 4.80
N VAL A 18 -1.37 42.27 5.07
CA VAL A 18 -0.92 41.33 6.10
C VAL A 18 -1.27 41.89 7.47
N ALA A 19 -2.57 41.86 7.79
CA ALA A 19 -3.04 41.98 9.15
C ALA A 19 -2.73 40.64 9.82
N ALA A 20 -1.78 40.65 10.75
CA ALA A 20 -1.48 39.49 11.58
C ALA A 20 -2.66 39.21 12.52
N VAL A 21 -3.66 38.48 12.02
CA VAL A 21 -4.67 37.84 12.85
C VAL A 21 -3.89 36.89 13.76
N PRO A 22 -3.86 37.10 15.09
CA PRO A 22 -3.26 36.12 15.97
C PRO A 22 -4.07 34.83 15.80
N LEU A 23 -3.40 33.74 15.41
CA LEU A 23 -3.98 32.41 15.46
C LEU A 23 -4.44 32.18 16.91
N LEU A 24 -5.73 32.35 17.13
CA LEU A 24 -6.41 32.05 18.37
C LEU A 24 -6.27 30.55 18.58
N ARG A 25 -5.18 30.17 19.27
CA ARG A 25 -5.09 28.91 19.98
C ARG A 25 -6.33 28.84 20.85
N ALA A 26 -7.31 28.04 20.41
CA ALA A 26 -8.32 27.54 21.31
C ALA A 26 -7.54 26.78 22.38
N ASN A 27 -7.42 27.38 23.57
CA ASN A 27 -6.77 26.74 24.70
C ASN A 27 -7.62 25.53 25.08
N ALA A 28 -7.25 24.36 24.55
CA ALA A 28 -7.70 23.09 25.08
C ALA A 28 -7.43 23.12 26.61
N PRO A 29 -8.39 22.71 27.45
CA PRO A 29 -8.23 22.80 28.90
C PRO A 29 -6.96 22.03 29.29
N GLY A 30 -6.03 22.75 29.93
CA GLY A 30 -4.68 22.26 30.14
C GLY A 30 -4.67 20.96 30.93
N HIS A 31 -4.28 19.86 30.28
CA HIS A 31 -3.86 18.68 31.01
C HIS A 31 -2.65 19.04 31.88
N PRO A 32 -2.60 18.61 33.15
CA PRO A 32 -1.46 18.88 34.00
C PRO A 32 -0.22 18.20 33.44
N ALA A 33 0.76 19.00 33.05
CA ALA A 33 2.05 18.54 32.60
C ALA A 33 2.94 18.17 33.80
N ASP A 34 2.60 17.07 34.48
CA ASP A 34 3.57 16.13 35.04
C ASP A 34 2.87 14.80 35.40
N ASN A 35 2.86 13.88 34.43
CA ASN A 35 2.58 12.47 34.62
C ASN A 35 3.48 11.73 33.63
N THR A 36 4.51 11.06 34.13
CA THR A 36 5.41 10.20 33.33
C THR A 36 4.70 8.89 32.97
N VAL A 37 3.67 9.01 32.13
CA VAL A 37 3.00 7.86 31.50
C VAL A 37 4.06 7.04 30.76
N ALA A 38 4.16 5.76 31.09
CA ALA A 38 5.11 4.86 30.44
C ALA A 38 4.88 4.85 28.90
N PRO A 39 5.94 4.83 28.08
CA PRO A 39 5.81 4.75 26.62
C PRO A 39 4.89 3.62 26.19
N ALA A 40 4.11 3.84 25.14
CA ALA A 40 3.34 2.79 24.50
C ALA A 40 4.30 1.68 24.01
N ALA A 41 3.96 0.41 24.23
CA ALA A 41 4.84 -0.69 23.81
C ALA A 41 5.13 -0.66 22.30
N LEU A 42 4.12 -0.32 21.50
CA LEU A 42 4.17 -0.30 20.05
C LEU A 42 3.41 0.90 19.48
N ALA A 43 4.08 1.66 18.60
CA ALA A 43 3.45 2.53 17.61
C ALA A 43 3.63 1.92 16.21
N VAL A 44 2.69 2.17 15.31
CA VAL A 44 2.69 1.65 13.93
C VAL A 44 2.78 2.81 12.94
N ALA A 45 3.64 2.68 11.94
CA ALA A 45 3.78 3.61 10.81
C ALA A 45 3.36 2.95 9.50
N THR A 46 2.67 3.72 8.66
CA THR A 46 2.37 3.39 7.26
C THR A 46 2.18 4.68 6.46
N TYR A 47 1.82 4.60 5.18
CA TYR A 47 1.63 5.76 4.30
C TYR A 47 0.43 5.60 3.37
N ALA A 48 -0.07 6.71 2.82
CA ALA A 48 -0.99 6.69 1.71
C ALA A 48 -0.71 7.86 0.74
N GLY A 49 -0.42 7.52 -0.50
CA GLY A 49 -0.26 8.43 -1.64
C GLY A 49 -1.24 8.16 -2.79
N SER A 50 -2.23 7.27 -2.59
CA SER A 50 -3.32 7.01 -3.55
C SER A 50 -4.60 6.57 -2.83
N GLU A 51 -5.76 6.68 -3.49
CA GLU A 51 -7.04 6.16 -2.99
C GLU A 51 -6.99 4.65 -2.71
N GLU A 52 -6.24 3.91 -3.52
CA GLU A 52 -5.99 2.48 -3.37
C GLU A 52 -5.24 2.21 -2.06
N GLN A 53 -4.15 2.94 -1.79
CA GLN A 53 -3.42 2.83 -0.52
C GLN A 53 -4.28 3.27 0.67
N VAL A 54 -5.21 4.22 0.51
CA VAL A 54 -6.21 4.54 1.54
C VAL A 54 -7.13 3.34 1.83
N ARG A 55 -7.56 2.57 0.82
CA ARG A 55 -8.36 1.35 1.06
C ARG A 55 -7.52 0.24 1.71
N SER A 56 -6.28 0.05 1.28
CA SER A 56 -5.36 -0.94 1.87
C SER A 56 -5.02 -0.60 3.32
N VAL A 57 -4.69 0.67 3.63
CA VAL A 57 -4.44 1.14 5.00
C VAL A 57 -5.68 1.02 5.88
N ARG A 58 -6.90 1.23 5.35
CA ARG A 58 -8.14 0.99 6.11
C ARG A 58 -8.23 -0.48 6.54
N ALA A 59 -7.93 -1.41 5.65
CA ALA A 59 -7.91 -2.84 5.97
C ALA A 59 -6.77 -3.20 6.94
N LEU A 60 -5.57 -2.63 6.78
CA LEU A 60 -4.47 -2.76 7.73
C LEU A 60 -4.89 -2.33 9.15
N VAL A 61 -5.46 -1.11 9.29
CA VAL A 61 -5.96 -0.60 10.57
C VAL A 61 -7.02 -1.53 11.14
N ARG A 62 -8.04 -1.92 10.35
CA ARG A 62 -9.10 -2.85 10.79
C ARG A 62 -8.53 -4.19 11.25
N SER A 63 -7.58 -4.76 10.52
CA SER A 63 -6.92 -6.01 10.88
C SER A 63 -6.16 -5.91 12.21
N LEU A 64 -5.48 -4.79 12.48
CA LEU A 64 -4.85 -4.52 13.75
C LEU A 64 -5.88 -4.41 14.89
N ARG A 65 -6.98 -3.67 14.69
CA ARG A 65 -8.06 -3.52 15.70
C ARG A 65 -8.75 -4.83 16.05
N GLU A 66 -9.02 -5.67 15.06
CA GLU A 66 -9.78 -6.93 15.25
C GLU A 66 -8.89 -8.14 15.60
N ARG A 67 -7.61 -8.14 15.20
CA ARG A 67 -6.72 -9.32 15.30
C ARG A 67 -5.37 -9.06 15.96
N GLY A 68 -5.04 -7.81 16.29
CA GLY A 68 -3.77 -7.43 16.93
C GLY A 68 -3.61 -7.84 18.40
N GLY A 69 -4.66 -8.36 19.05
CA GLY A 69 -4.62 -8.81 20.45
C GLY A 69 -4.22 -7.68 21.41
N ALA A 70 -3.15 -7.85 22.18
CA ALA A 70 -2.60 -6.82 23.07
C ALA A 70 -2.18 -5.53 22.31
N TYR A 71 -1.80 -5.65 21.03
CA TYR A 71 -1.37 -4.54 20.19
C TYR A 71 -2.52 -3.84 19.47
N ARG A 72 -3.77 -4.30 19.64
CA ARG A 72 -4.93 -3.78 18.89
C ARG A 72 -5.13 -2.27 19.10
N ASP A 73 -4.80 -1.75 20.28
CA ASP A 73 -5.03 -0.36 20.67
C ASP A 73 -3.83 0.56 20.34
N SER A 74 -2.81 0.05 19.62
CA SER A 74 -1.64 0.82 19.17
C SER A 74 -2.03 1.96 18.22
N VAL A 75 -1.36 3.11 18.36
CA VAL A 75 -1.55 4.24 17.43
C VAL A 75 -0.96 3.90 16.07
N VAL A 76 -1.74 4.15 15.01
CA VAL A 76 -1.31 4.00 13.61
C VAL A 76 -1.12 5.39 13.02
N HIS A 77 0.13 5.78 12.80
CA HIS A 77 0.48 7.02 12.12
C HIS A 77 0.50 6.76 10.60
N VAL A 78 -0.41 7.40 9.86
CA VAL A 78 -0.51 7.30 8.40
C VAL A 78 0.05 8.56 7.77
N VAL A 79 1.16 8.43 7.06
CA VAL A 79 1.79 9.54 6.34
C VAL A 79 1.06 9.80 5.02
N LEU A 80 0.49 10.99 4.86
CA LEU A 80 -0.19 11.43 3.64
C LEU A 80 0.81 12.24 2.79
N THR A 81 1.21 11.69 1.64
CA THR A 81 2.25 12.27 0.78
C THR A 81 1.73 13.22 -0.30
N ASP A 82 0.43 13.15 -0.60
CA ASP A 82 -0.31 14.13 -1.42
C ASP A 82 -1.69 14.34 -0.77
N PRO A 83 -1.77 15.09 0.35
CA PRO A 83 -2.99 15.24 1.14
C PRO A 83 -4.08 16.05 0.41
N ASP A 84 -3.71 16.85 -0.60
CA ASP A 84 -4.64 17.64 -1.39
C ASP A 84 -5.36 16.80 -2.46
N ARG A 85 -4.69 15.78 -3.02
CA ARG A 85 -5.32 14.83 -3.96
C ARG A 85 -5.85 13.55 -3.30
N VAL A 86 -5.36 13.19 -2.11
CA VAL A 86 -5.72 11.96 -1.41
C VAL A 86 -6.21 12.29 0.00
N PRO A 87 -7.49 12.68 0.17
CA PRO A 87 -8.04 13.07 1.47
C PRO A 87 -8.05 11.89 2.45
N GLY A 88 -7.17 11.93 3.44
CA GLY A 88 -7.08 10.93 4.49
C GLY A 88 -8.28 10.87 5.45
N ASP A 89 -9.32 11.69 5.24
CA ASP A 89 -10.55 11.71 6.04
C ASP A 89 -11.20 10.32 6.15
N ALA A 90 -11.11 9.54 5.06
CA ALA A 90 -11.56 8.16 4.95
C ALA A 90 -10.79 7.13 5.82
N LEU A 91 -9.78 7.59 6.58
CA LEU A 91 -9.00 6.84 7.57
C LEU A 91 -9.16 7.36 9.00
N ARG A 92 -9.91 8.45 9.23
CA ARG A 92 -10.09 9.00 10.59
C ARG A 92 -10.87 8.01 11.45
N GLY A 93 -10.30 7.66 12.60
CA GLY A 93 -10.90 6.71 13.54
C GLY A 93 -10.08 6.58 14.82
N ALA A 94 -10.53 5.70 15.71
CA ALA A 94 -9.87 5.46 17.00
C ALA A 94 -8.42 4.99 16.80
N GLY A 95 -7.47 5.73 17.39
CA GLY A 95 -6.04 5.43 17.35
C GLY A 95 -5.39 5.58 15.96
N VAL A 96 -5.96 6.37 15.04
CA VAL A 96 -5.30 6.72 13.78
C VAL A 96 -4.87 8.18 13.80
N GLU A 97 -3.59 8.45 13.60
CA GLU A 97 -3.05 9.79 13.41
C GLU A 97 -2.71 10.02 11.93
N LEU A 98 -3.29 11.05 11.32
CA LEU A 98 -2.93 11.47 9.98
C LEU A 98 -1.73 12.42 10.05
N VAL A 99 -0.71 12.14 9.24
CA VAL A 99 0.56 12.85 9.22
C VAL A 99 0.78 13.45 7.81
N PRO A 100 0.34 14.69 7.54
CA PRO A 100 0.64 15.35 6.27
C PRO A 100 2.16 15.55 6.14
N LEU A 101 2.73 15.09 5.02
CA LEU A 101 4.15 15.25 4.71
C LEU A 101 4.30 15.70 3.25
N ALA A 102 4.60 16.99 3.07
CA ALA A 102 5.00 17.50 1.77
C ALA A 102 6.37 16.91 1.38
N LEU A 103 6.45 16.32 0.19
CA LEU A 103 7.68 15.75 -0.37
C LEU A 103 8.05 16.49 -1.66
N GLU A 104 9.35 16.57 -1.93
CA GLU A 104 9.83 17.12 -3.20
C GLU A 104 9.48 16.18 -4.37
N PRO A 105 9.23 16.71 -5.60
CA PRO A 105 8.92 15.88 -6.76
C PRO A 105 9.96 14.78 -7.01
N ALA A 106 11.25 15.06 -6.79
CA ALA A 106 12.34 14.08 -6.93
C ALA A 106 12.23 12.86 -5.98
N VAL A 107 11.44 12.96 -4.90
CA VAL A 107 11.13 11.86 -3.98
C VAL A 107 9.83 11.16 -4.37
N LEU A 108 8.82 11.90 -4.86
CA LEU A 108 7.54 11.36 -5.30
C LEU A 108 7.66 10.56 -6.61
N ASP A 109 8.44 11.07 -7.57
CA ASP A 109 8.69 10.46 -8.89
C ASP A 109 9.69 9.28 -8.82
N TYR A 110 10.30 9.03 -7.65
CA TYR A 110 11.27 7.96 -7.46
C TYR A 110 10.63 6.74 -6.76
N PRO A 111 10.65 5.54 -7.38
CA PRO A 111 9.97 4.36 -6.85
C PRO A 111 10.29 4.07 -5.38
N LEU A 112 9.24 4.05 -4.56
CA LEU A 112 9.26 3.73 -3.13
C LEU A 112 10.15 4.62 -2.24
N ALA A 113 10.77 5.68 -2.76
CA ALA A 113 11.68 6.54 -1.99
C ALA A 113 10.99 7.23 -0.82
N LEU A 114 9.71 7.61 -0.99
CA LEU A 114 8.86 8.21 0.03
C LEU A 114 8.88 7.48 1.38
N LYS A 115 9.09 6.14 1.39
CA LYS A 115 9.10 5.32 2.61
C LYS A 115 10.11 5.82 3.63
N ALA A 116 11.29 6.25 3.19
CA ALA A 116 12.35 6.73 4.09
C ALA A 116 11.93 8.01 4.81
N PHE A 117 11.34 8.96 4.07
CA PHE A 117 10.91 10.26 4.58
C PHE A 117 9.67 10.12 5.48
N ALA A 118 8.73 9.26 5.10
CA ALA A 118 7.56 8.92 5.89
C ALA A 118 7.95 8.25 7.22
N ALA A 119 8.84 7.24 7.17
CA ALA A 119 9.33 6.58 8.38
C ALA A 119 10.10 7.55 9.28
N ALA A 120 10.92 8.46 8.72
CA ALA A 120 11.65 9.47 9.47
C ALA A 120 10.73 10.46 10.20
N GLU A 121 9.62 10.85 9.58
CA GLU A 121 8.63 11.74 10.19
C GLU A 121 7.86 11.05 11.33
N VAL A 122 7.54 9.76 11.22
CA VAL A 122 6.94 9.03 12.36
C VAL A 122 7.96 8.76 13.46
N GLU A 123 9.21 8.42 13.13
CA GLU A 123 10.29 8.22 14.11
C GLU A 123 10.48 9.45 15.01
N ARG A 124 10.56 10.65 14.42
CA ARG A 124 10.57 11.92 15.16
C ARG A 124 9.34 12.13 16.05
N ARG A 125 8.15 11.67 15.61
CA ARG A 125 6.89 11.85 16.35
C ARG A 125 6.73 10.90 17.53
N VAL A 126 7.25 9.68 17.44
CA VAL A 126 7.08 8.64 18.47
C VAL A 126 8.25 8.52 19.44
N ARG A 127 9.40 9.15 19.15
CA ARG A 127 10.52 9.28 20.08
C ARG A 127 10.07 9.80 21.45
N GLY A 128 10.50 9.13 22.52
CA GLY A 128 10.08 9.37 23.91
C GLY A 128 8.62 9.00 24.23
N LYS A 129 7.84 8.45 23.29
CA LYS A 129 6.41 8.12 23.46
C LYS A 129 6.06 6.66 23.19
N ALA A 130 6.85 5.97 22.37
CA ALA A 130 6.72 4.54 22.11
C ALA A 130 8.07 3.84 22.29
N ALA A 131 8.06 2.64 22.88
CA ALA A 131 9.26 1.81 23.02
C ALA A 131 9.68 1.17 21.67
N THR A 132 8.69 0.82 20.83
CA THR A 132 8.89 0.27 19.49
C THR A 132 8.13 1.07 18.44
N LEU A 133 8.77 1.34 17.31
CA LEU A 133 8.15 1.77 16.06
C LEU A 133 8.13 0.62 15.04
N ALA A 134 6.96 0.06 14.75
CA ALA A 134 6.79 -0.87 13.64
C ALA A 134 6.41 -0.15 12.35
N TRP A 135 7.05 -0.50 11.24
CA TRP A 135 6.62 -0.12 9.91
C TRP A 135 5.85 -1.26 9.26
N LEU A 136 4.69 -0.92 8.68
CA LEU A 136 3.87 -1.83 7.88
C LEU A 136 3.51 -1.13 6.57
N ASP A 137 3.87 -1.71 5.44
CA ASP A 137 3.41 -1.25 4.12
C ASP A 137 1.87 -1.31 3.99
N PRO A 138 1.25 -0.49 3.14
CA PRO A 138 -0.22 -0.44 2.98
C PRO A 138 -0.87 -1.80 2.68
N GLY A 139 -0.20 -2.68 1.92
CA GLY A 139 -0.67 -4.01 1.55
C GLY A 139 -0.44 -5.10 2.60
N VAL A 140 -0.27 -4.74 3.88
CA VAL A 140 -0.02 -5.68 4.97
C VAL A 140 -1.27 -5.85 5.84
N LEU A 141 -1.66 -7.11 6.11
CA LEU A 141 -2.72 -7.43 7.09
C LEU A 141 -2.16 -8.16 8.31
N ILE A 142 -2.75 -7.86 9.47
CA ILE A 142 -2.53 -8.55 10.74
C ILE A 142 -3.55 -9.69 10.87
N LEU A 143 -3.07 -10.94 10.90
CA LEU A 143 -3.91 -12.14 11.02
C LEU A 143 -3.83 -12.80 12.41
N GLN A 144 -2.77 -12.54 13.17
CA GLN A 144 -2.62 -12.87 14.60
C GLN A 144 -1.83 -11.75 15.30
N PRO A 145 -1.83 -11.66 16.65
CA PRO A 145 -1.14 -10.58 17.37
C PRO A 145 0.34 -10.46 16.99
N PRO A 146 0.83 -9.29 16.52
CA PRO A 146 2.15 -9.13 15.91
C PRO A 146 3.29 -9.00 16.94
N ALA A 147 3.31 -9.88 17.95
CA ALA A 147 4.29 -9.86 19.06
C ALA A 147 5.76 -9.95 18.60
N ALA A 148 6.03 -10.46 17.39
CA ALA A 148 7.36 -10.48 16.80
C ALA A 148 7.87 -9.11 16.31
N LEU A 149 7.02 -8.07 16.28
CA LEU A 149 7.42 -6.69 16.02
C LEU A 149 7.82 -5.97 17.32
N ASP A 150 7.25 -6.33 18.47
CA ASP A 150 7.61 -5.79 19.78
C ASP A 150 9.06 -6.17 20.13
N LEU A 151 9.89 -5.16 20.39
CA LEU A 151 11.32 -5.34 20.65
C LEU A 151 11.62 -5.63 22.13
N GLY A 152 10.74 -5.19 23.03
CA GLY A 152 11.07 -5.06 24.46
C GLY A 152 12.34 -4.23 24.69
N ASN A 153 13.08 -4.54 25.75
CA ASN A 153 14.30 -3.79 26.14
C ASN A 153 15.61 -4.39 25.58
N ALA A 154 15.55 -5.56 24.95
CA ALA A 154 16.71 -6.36 24.58
C ALA A 154 17.11 -6.25 23.10
N VAL A 155 16.22 -5.72 22.25
CA VAL A 155 16.38 -5.62 20.80
C VAL A 155 16.22 -4.17 20.38
N ASP A 156 17.01 -3.71 19.41
CA ASP A 156 16.95 -2.35 18.86
C ASP A 156 16.33 -2.30 17.45
N ALA A 157 16.39 -3.40 16.70
CA ALA A 157 15.68 -3.55 15.45
C ALA A 157 15.33 -5.02 15.19
N THR A 158 14.21 -5.24 14.51
CA THR A 158 13.85 -6.55 13.98
C THR A 158 13.40 -6.43 12.52
N VAL A 159 14.03 -7.22 11.67
CA VAL A 159 13.92 -7.13 10.21
C VAL A 159 14.21 -8.50 9.60
N ARG A 160 13.69 -8.75 8.39
CA ARG A 160 13.98 -9.96 7.62
C ARG A 160 14.93 -9.64 6.46
N PRO A 161 15.82 -10.56 6.04
CA PRO A 161 16.50 -10.48 4.75
C PRO A 161 15.54 -10.28 3.56
N VAL A 162 16.06 -9.80 2.43
CA VAL A 162 15.26 -9.71 1.19
C VAL A 162 14.79 -11.08 0.71
N SER A 163 13.65 -11.12 0.02
CA SER A 163 13.08 -12.38 -0.46
C SER A 163 13.96 -13.11 -1.48
N LEU A 164 14.56 -12.38 -2.42
CA LEU A 164 15.39 -12.89 -3.50
C LEU A 164 16.67 -12.07 -3.56
N ALA A 165 17.82 -12.70 -3.79
CA ALA A 165 19.11 -11.98 -3.91
C ALA A 165 19.10 -11.04 -5.14
N ASN A 166 18.49 -11.49 -6.23
CA ASN A 166 18.32 -10.78 -7.50
C ASN A 166 19.63 -10.15 -8.03
N THR A 167 19.58 -9.00 -8.71
CA THR A 167 20.77 -8.29 -9.25
C THR A 167 21.19 -7.07 -8.43
N VAL A 168 20.58 -6.89 -7.25
CA VAL A 168 20.92 -5.83 -6.29
C VAL A 168 21.72 -6.40 -5.10
N GLY A 169 21.46 -7.62 -4.66
CA GLY A 169 22.27 -8.29 -3.63
C GLY A 169 23.70 -8.60 -4.14
N ILE A 170 24.68 -8.51 -3.24
CA ILE A 170 26.09 -8.84 -3.52
C ILE A 170 26.58 -9.97 -2.60
N PRO A 171 27.53 -10.83 -3.04
CA PRO A 171 27.98 -11.98 -2.23
C PRO A 171 28.67 -11.57 -0.93
N PRO A 172 28.60 -12.38 0.15
CA PRO A 172 29.25 -12.09 1.43
C PRO A 172 30.76 -11.85 1.27
N GLY A 173 31.29 -10.82 1.92
CA GLY A 173 32.70 -10.45 1.83
C GLY A 173 33.15 -9.89 0.46
N ALA A 174 32.27 -9.80 -0.54
CA ALA A 174 32.59 -9.11 -1.79
C ALA A 174 32.74 -7.59 -1.55
N PRO A 175 33.70 -6.92 -2.20
CA PRO A 175 33.77 -5.47 -2.23
C PRO A 175 32.48 -4.86 -2.80
N PRO A 176 32.01 -3.72 -2.28
CA PRO A 176 30.83 -3.06 -2.80
C PRO A 176 31.05 -2.60 -4.25
N ASP A 177 30.03 -2.79 -5.09
CA ASP A 177 30.04 -2.32 -6.48
C ASP A 177 29.77 -0.80 -6.56
N ALA A 178 29.69 -0.25 -7.78
CA ALA A 178 29.39 1.17 -7.99
C ALA A 178 28.03 1.63 -7.40
N TYR A 179 27.13 0.70 -7.06
CA TYR A 179 25.84 0.98 -6.44
C TYR A 179 25.91 0.95 -4.92
N TRP A 180 26.58 -0.04 -4.32
CA TRP A 180 26.75 -0.14 -2.87
C TRP A 180 27.85 0.76 -2.30
N ALA A 181 28.90 1.10 -3.06
CA ALA A 181 30.06 1.80 -2.52
C ALA A 181 29.73 3.20 -1.95
N PRO A 182 28.90 4.04 -2.61
CA PRO A 182 28.45 5.30 -2.03
C PRO A 182 27.57 5.11 -0.78
N ILE A 183 26.77 4.04 -0.72
CA ILE A 183 25.92 3.71 0.43
C ILE A 183 26.81 3.35 1.64
N TYR A 184 27.78 2.45 1.45
CA TYR A 184 28.71 2.04 2.52
C TYR A 184 29.65 3.18 2.93
N ALA A 185 30.04 4.06 2.01
CA ALA A 185 30.81 5.27 2.34
C ALA A 185 30.00 6.25 3.21
N ALA A 186 28.71 6.44 2.91
CA ALA A 186 27.80 7.32 3.67
C ALA A 186 27.38 6.78 5.05
N THR A 187 27.59 5.48 5.29
CA THR A 187 27.32 4.77 6.56
C THR A 187 28.60 4.32 7.28
N HIS A 188 29.78 4.59 6.70
CA HIS A 188 31.11 4.21 7.20
C HIS A 188 31.33 2.71 7.46
N LEU A 189 30.68 1.83 6.69
CA LEU A 189 30.78 0.38 6.84
C LEU A 189 32.04 -0.22 6.18
N ASP A 190 32.75 -1.08 6.91
CA ASP A 190 33.66 -2.06 6.30
C ASP A 190 32.88 -3.32 5.91
N PHE A 191 32.73 -3.54 4.60
CA PHE A 191 32.09 -4.72 4.02
C PHE A 191 32.70 -6.06 4.44
N ARG A 192 33.92 -6.06 5.00
CA ARG A 192 34.64 -7.25 5.48
C ARG A 192 34.23 -7.66 6.89
N ALA A 193 33.67 -6.73 7.67
CA ALA A 193 33.19 -6.96 9.02
C ALA A 193 31.69 -7.29 9.08
N LEU A 194 30.98 -7.17 7.95
CA LEU A 194 29.56 -7.45 7.84
C LEU A 194 29.26 -8.96 7.90
N PRO A 195 28.20 -9.39 8.62
CA PRO A 195 27.76 -10.79 8.63
C PRO A 195 27.09 -11.19 7.31
N ALA A 196 27.20 -12.45 6.92
CA ALA A 196 26.36 -12.99 5.85
C ALA A 196 24.90 -13.12 6.33
N VAL A 197 23.94 -12.83 5.45
CA VAL A 197 22.52 -13.13 5.67
C VAL A 197 21.98 -14.00 4.53
N GLU A 198 20.99 -14.85 4.82
CA GLU A 198 20.36 -15.72 3.82
C GLU A 198 19.03 -15.12 3.34
N THR A 199 18.82 -15.09 2.03
CA THR A 199 17.56 -14.64 1.42
C THR A 199 16.42 -15.64 1.59
N VAL A 200 15.17 -15.17 1.57
CA VAL A 200 14.02 -15.91 2.12
C VAL A 200 13.49 -17.01 1.19
N VAL A 201 13.61 -16.84 -0.13
CA VAL A 201 12.98 -17.69 -1.15
C VAL A 201 14.01 -18.56 -1.86
N ASP A 202 15.10 -17.96 -2.32
CA ASP A 202 16.20 -18.60 -3.06
C ASP A 202 17.33 -19.14 -2.15
N ALA A 203 17.28 -18.88 -0.84
CA ALA A 203 18.24 -19.34 0.17
C ALA A 203 19.72 -19.01 -0.16
N VAL A 204 19.95 -17.85 -0.77
CA VAL A 204 21.27 -17.40 -1.21
C VAL A 204 21.93 -16.57 -0.10
N PRO A 205 23.16 -16.89 0.33
CA PRO A 205 23.94 -16.01 1.19
C PRO A 205 24.33 -14.72 0.45
N VAL A 206 24.07 -13.57 1.09
CA VAL A 206 24.39 -12.21 0.60
C VAL A 206 25.01 -11.36 1.72
N GLN A 207 25.64 -10.24 1.36
CA GLN A 207 25.88 -9.13 2.31
C GLN A 207 24.55 -8.66 2.92
N PRO A 208 24.56 -8.02 4.12
CA PRO A 208 23.34 -7.57 4.80
C PRO A 208 22.42 -6.73 3.91
N TYR A 209 21.34 -7.37 3.46
CA TYR A 209 20.35 -6.79 2.57
C TYR A 209 18.96 -7.27 3.01
N TYR A 210 18.15 -6.32 3.46
CA TYR A 210 16.95 -6.57 4.24
C TYR A 210 15.70 -6.07 3.53
N ASN A 211 14.57 -6.75 3.75
CA ASN A 211 13.26 -6.32 3.31
C ASN A 211 12.79 -5.08 4.10
N CYS A 212 12.02 -4.20 3.45
CA CYS A 212 11.54 -2.94 4.04
C CYS A 212 10.02 -2.73 3.93
N GLU A 213 9.27 -3.83 3.85
CA GLU A 213 7.80 -3.84 3.81
C GLU A 213 7.20 -4.08 5.20
N VAL A 214 7.88 -4.88 6.02
CA VAL A 214 7.56 -5.11 7.45
C VAL A 214 8.86 -5.16 8.25
N TYR A 215 8.99 -4.28 9.25
CA TYR A 215 10.10 -4.24 10.21
C TYR A 215 9.71 -3.46 11.47
N ALA A 216 10.52 -3.50 12.52
CA ALA A 216 10.34 -2.63 13.68
C ALA A 216 11.67 -2.18 14.30
N LEU A 217 11.70 -0.97 14.87
CA LEU A 217 12.88 -0.25 15.32
C LEU A 217 12.66 0.43 16.68
N ASN A 218 13.76 0.61 17.42
CA ASN A 218 13.85 1.52 18.56
C ASN A 218 13.94 2.98 18.03
N PRO A 219 12.92 3.84 18.26
CA PRO A 219 12.86 5.19 17.66
C PRO A 219 13.90 6.18 18.23
N GLU A 220 14.59 5.83 19.32
CA GLU A 220 15.67 6.64 19.90
C GLU A 220 16.97 6.60 19.06
N LEU A 221 17.12 5.63 18.14
CA LEU A 221 18.37 5.45 17.37
C LEU A 221 18.50 6.33 16.11
N GLY A 222 17.41 6.95 15.65
CA GLY A 222 17.41 7.83 14.47
C GLY A 222 17.73 7.09 13.15
N ILE A 223 17.28 5.83 13.03
CA ILE A 223 17.54 4.95 11.89
C ILE A 223 16.77 5.42 10.67
N CYS A 224 15.51 5.82 10.84
CA CYS A 224 14.71 6.32 9.73
C CYS A 224 15.15 7.74 9.31
N GLU A 225 15.51 8.60 10.25
CA GLU A 225 16.12 9.90 9.96
C GLU A 225 17.41 9.78 9.14
N GLU A 226 18.31 8.87 9.52
CA GLU A 226 19.55 8.60 8.80
C GLU A 226 19.29 7.98 7.41
N TRP A 227 18.33 7.07 7.31
CA TRP A 227 17.87 6.48 6.05
C TRP A 227 17.37 7.57 5.08
N GLY A 228 16.50 8.46 5.55
CA GLY A 228 16.01 9.61 4.79
C GLY A 228 17.15 10.54 4.34
N ARG A 229 18.09 10.87 5.24
CA ARG A 229 19.25 11.73 4.94
C ARG A 229 20.13 11.15 3.83
N ILE A 230 20.50 9.86 3.92
CA ILE A 230 21.40 9.24 2.96
C ILE A 230 20.68 9.02 1.62
N LEU A 231 19.41 8.62 1.63
CA LEU A 231 18.63 8.48 0.40
C LEU A 231 18.47 9.83 -0.31
N ALA A 232 18.15 10.91 0.41
CA ALA A 232 18.06 12.25 -0.16
C ALA A 232 19.37 12.70 -0.84
N GLY A 233 20.53 12.36 -0.26
CA GLY A 233 21.83 12.63 -0.88
C GLY A 233 22.04 11.86 -2.18
N LEU A 234 21.71 10.57 -2.21
CA LEU A 234 21.87 9.72 -3.39
C LEU A 234 20.86 10.00 -4.51
N LEU A 235 19.65 10.48 -4.18
CA LEU A 235 18.68 10.97 -5.16
C LEU A 235 19.15 12.27 -5.83
N ASN A 236 19.84 13.13 -5.08
CA ASN A 236 20.37 14.41 -5.55
C ASN A 236 21.81 14.33 -6.13
N ASP A 237 22.35 13.13 -6.39
CA ASP A 237 23.60 12.93 -7.12
C ASP A 237 23.31 12.40 -8.55
N PRO A 238 23.36 13.28 -9.58
CA PRO A 238 23.13 12.86 -10.97
C PRO A 238 24.19 11.87 -11.47
N THR A 239 25.40 11.87 -10.92
CA THR A 239 26.48 10.97 -11.33
C THR A 239 26.20 9.57 -10.82
N TYR A 240 25.81 9.43 -9.54
CA TYR A 240 25.35 8.16 -8.98
C TYR A 240 24.11 7.62 -9.70
N GLN A 241 23.10 8.48 -9.93
CA GLN A 241 21.89 8.06 -10.62
C GLN A 241 22.16 7.57 -12.05
N GLN A 242 23.03 8.25 -12.81
CA GLN A 242 23.38 7.86 -14.18
C GLN A 242 24.33 6.65 -14.26
N ALA A 243 25.27 6.50 -13.32
CA ALA A 243 26.27 5.43 -13.38
C ALA A 243 25.83 4.13 -12.69
N ALA A 244 25.07 4.22 -11.59
CA ALA A 244 24.76 3.09 -10.72
C ALA A 244 23.28 2.67 -10.74
N CYS A 245 22.35 3.63 -10.82
CA CYS A 245 20.90 3.35 -10.80
C CYS A 245 20.33 3.08 -12.21
N THR A 246 21.09 2.35 -13.04
CA THR A 246 20.84 2.16 -14.47
C THR A 246 19.75 1.15 -14.82
N THR A 247 19.25 0.38 -13.85
CA THR A 247 18.19 -0.63 -14.07
C THR A 247 16.96 -0.35 -13.22
N PHE A 248 15.80 -0.83 -13.66
CA PHE A 248 14.55 -0.71 -12.89
C PHE A 248 14.69 -1.29 -11.47
N LEU A 249 15.35 -2.43 -11.29
CA LEU A 249 15.54 -3.05 -9.96
C LEU A 249 16.47 -2.23 -9.06
N LYS A 250 17.58 -1.68 -9.59
CA LYS A 250 18.47 -0.80 -8.82
C LYS A 250 17.80 0.52 -8.44
N ARG A 251 16.90 1.06 -9.27
CA ARG A 251 16.05 2.20 -8.86
C ARG A 251 15.02 1.78 -7.81
N LEU A 252 14.24 0.73 -8.09
CA LEU A 252 13.16 0.25 -7.22
C LEU A 252 13.63 -0.04 -5.80
N PHE A 253 14.82 -0.62 -5.63
CA PHE A 253 15.32 -1.03 -4.32
C PHE A 253 16.40 -0.11 -3.72
N LEU A 254 16.60 1.11 -4.23
CA LEU A 254 17.59 2.04 -3.66
C LEU A 254 17.29 2.36 -2.19
N HIS A 255 16.02 2.68 -1.88
CA HIS A 255 15.59 2.90 -0.51
C HIS A 255 15.89 1.69 0.38
N GLN A 256 15.62 0.47 -0.08
CA GLN A 256 15.86 -0.78 0.65
C GLN A 256 17.36 -1.05 0.91
N ALA A 257 18.21 -0.76 -0.08
CA ALA A 257 19.66 -0.89 0.05
C ALA A 257 20.23 0.10 1.08
N VAL A 258 19.78 1.36 1.07
CA VAL A 258 20.19 2.37 2.06
C VAL A 258 19.76 1.98 3.48
N LEU A 259 18.50 1.56 3.69
CA LEU A 259 18.04 1.12 5.01
C LEU A 259 18.88 -0.04 5.54
N SER A 260 19.25 -0.98 4.65
CA SER A 260 20.06 -2.15 5.03
C SER A 260 21.43 -1.76 5.57
N ALA A 261 22.08 -0.76 4.95
CA ALA A 261 23.36 -0.25 5.43
C ALA A 261 23.21 0.58 6.73
N VAL A 262 22.15 1.38 6.87
CA VAL A 262 21.90 2.15 8.10
C VAL A 262 21.63 1.23 9.29
N LEU A 263 20.90 0.12 9.09
CA LEU A 263 20.70 -0.90 10.12
C LEU A 263 22.04 -1.48 10.60
N GLN A 264 22.96 -1.82 9.70
CA GLN A 264 24.28 -2.33 10.06
C GLN A 264 25.20 -1.29 10.72
N SER A 265 25.03 0.01 10.46
CA SER A 265 25.86 1.06 11.07
C SER A 265 25.29 1.61 12.38
N ARG A 266 24.01 1.39 12.68
CA ARG A 266 23.31 1.91 13.88
C ARG A 266 22.89 0.86 14.90
N VAL A 267 22.77 -0.42 14.52
CA VAL A 267 22.30 -1.48 15.42
C VAL A 267 23.43 -2.46 15.73
N ALA A 268 23.67 -2.73 17.02
CA ALA A 268 24.65 -3.72 17.43
C ALA A 268 24.23 -5.15 16.98
N PRO A 269 25.15 -6.03 16.51
CA PRO A 269 24.78 -7.32 15.93
C PRO A 269 23.97 -8.25 16.85
N ASP A 270 24.17 -8.16 18.17
CA ASP A 270 23.44 -8.90 19.20
C ASP A 270 22.03 -8.31 19.49
N ARG A 271 21.78 -7.06 19.10
CA ARG A 271 20.53 -6.33 19.28
C ARG A 271 19.69 -6.22 17.98
N LEU A 272 20.14 -6.85 16.89
CA LEU A 272 19.42 -6.98 15.62
C LEU A 272 18.75 -8.36 15.52
N ARG A 273 17.44 -8.45 15.78
CA ARG A 273 16.70 -9.73 15.78
C ARG A 273 16.17 -10.09 14.38
N PRO A 274 16.49 -11.26 13.81
CA PRO A 274 15.82 -11.74 12.60
C PRO A 274 14.31 -11.85 12.80
N LEU A 275 13.54 -11.16 11.96
CA LEU A 275 12.08 -11.18 11.98
C LEU A 275 11.57 -12.52 11.42
N PRO A 276 10.73 -13.27 12.16
CA PRO A 276 10.28 -14.60 11.73
C PRO A 276 9.38 -14.53 10.50
N LEU A 277 9.41 -15.57 9.67
CA LEU A 277 8.68 -15.61 8.39
C LEU A 277 7.16 -15.43 8.52
N THR A 278 6.58 -15.73 9.69
CA THR A 278 5.16 -15.50 10.00
C THR A 278 4.81 -14.04 10.30
N ALA A 279 5.78 -13.16 10.53
CA ALA A 279 5.59 -11.73 10.77
C ALA A 279 6.07 -10.93 9.55
N GLY A 280 5.22 -10.86 8.53
CA GLY A 280 5.52 -10.26 7.22
C GLY A 280 5.55 -11.30 6.09
N TYR A 281 4.78 -12.39 6.18
CA TYR A 281 4.84 -13.51 5.23
C TYR A 281 4.59 -13.05 3.79
N PRO A 282 5.50 -13.35 2.83
CA PRO A 282 5.40 -12.81 1.47
C PRO A 282 4.41 -13.63 0.64
N PHE A 283 3.13 -13.24 0.67
CA PHE A 283 2.05 -14.00 0.05
C PHE A 283 2.30 -14.24 -1.44
N ASN A 284 2.73 -13.21 -2.15
CA ASN A 284 3.01 -13.25 -3.59
C ASN A 284 4.09 -14.29 -3.98
N GLN A 285 4.93 -14.72 -3.04
CA GLN A 285 6.05 -15.66 -3.23
C GLN A 285 5.81 -17.04 -2.58
N HIS A 286 4.61 -17.33 -2.03
CA HIS A 286 4.31 -18.59 -1.33
C HIS A 286 4.73 -19.85 -2.13
N ALA A 287 4.42 -19.89 -3.42
CA ALA A 287 4.72 -21.03 -4.29
C ALA A 287 6.22 -21.18 -4.64
N GLN A 288 7.03 -20.14 -4.41
CA GLN A 288 8.47 -20.12 -4.66
C GLN A 288 9.28 -20.57 -3.43
N LEU A 289 8.77 -20.35 -2.22
CA LEU A 289 9.40 -20.81 -0.98
C LEU A 289 9.63 -22.32 -0.99
N ALA A 290 10.72 -22.79 -0.37
CA ALA A 290 10.93 -24.21 -0.09
C ALA A 290 9.75 -24.79 0.71
N PRO A 291 9.31 -26.05 0.47
CA PRO A 291 8.08 -26.61 1.07
C PRO A 291 7.99 -26.47 2.60
N GLU A 292 9.10 -26.70 3.29
CA GLU A 292 9.25 -26.58 4.75
C GLU A 292 9.23 -25.14 5.28
N ARG A 293 9.40 -24.14 4.41
CA ARG A 293 9.26 -22.70 4.72
C ARG A 293 7.84 -22.18 4.42
N ARG A 294 6.96 -22.98 3.82
CA ARG A 294 5.59 -22.55 3.49
C ARG A 294 4.70 -22.58 4.73
N ALA A 295 3.89 -21.53 4.92
CA ALA A 295 2.84 -21.54 5.91
C ALA A 295 1.77 -22.59 5.54
N ALA A 296 1.52 -23.56 6.42
CA ALA A 296 0.52 -24.60 6.23
C ALA A 296 -0.93 -24.06 6.25
N SER A 297 -1.16 -22.89 6.87
CA SER A 297 -2.40 -22.13 6.79
C SER A 297 -2.12 -20.63 7.01
N LEU A 298 -2.99 -19.76 6.47
CA LEU A 298 -3.05 -18.34 6.84
C LEU A 298 -3.29 -18.14 8.34
N ASP A 299 -3.96 -19.06 9.03
CA ASP A 299 -4.21 -18.99 10.48
C ASP A 299 -2.92 -18.98 11.32
N ALA A 300 -1.80 -19.47 10.77
CA ALA A 300 -0.50 -19.53 11.43
C ALA A 300 0.39 -18.29 11.17
N ILE A 301 -0.09 -17.31 10.41
CA ILE A 301 0.63 -16.09 10.06
C ILE A 301 0.20 -14.97 11.01
N ALA A 302 1.15 -14.15 11.49
CA ALA A 302 0.86 -12.97 12.32
C ALA A 302 0.66 -11.72 11.48
N ALA A 303 1.56 -11.47 10.53
CA ALA A 303 1.39 -10.42 9.51
C ALA A 303 1.66 -11.01 8.13
N VAL A 304 0.81 -10.71 7.15
CA VAL A 304 0.92 -11.16 5.77
C VAL A 304 1.09 -9.94 4.85
N ILE A 305 2.05 -10.01 3.94
CA ILE A 305 2.27 -9.02 2.90
C ILE A 305 1.52 -9.53 1.66
N PHE A 306 0.34 -8.98 1.41
CA PHE A 306 -0.42 -9.28 0.20
C PHE A 306 0.17 -8.57 -1.02
N ASP A 307 0.77 -7.38 -0.83
CA ASP A 307 1.32 -6.59 -1.95
C ASP A 307 0.23 -6.44 -3.04
N THR A 308 0.52 -6.65 -4.32
CA THR A 308 -0.47 -6.55 -5.41
C THR A 308 -1.49 -7.69 -5.48
N ALA A 309 -1.41 -8.73 -4.61
CA ALA A 309 -2.23 -9.94 -4.74
C ALA A 309 -3.74 -9.64 -4.74
N TRP A 310 -4.17 -8.64 -3.95
CA TRP A 310 -5.56 -8.19 -3.87
C TRP A 310 -6.11 -7.56 -5.16
N GLN A 311 -5.23 -7.15 -6.08
CA GLN A 311 -5.58 -6.59 -7.38
C GLN A 311 -5.35 -7.60 -8.50
N GLN A 312 -4.25 -8.36 -8.43
CA GLN A 312 -3.72 -9.17 -9.54
C GLN A 312 -4.06 -10.67 -9.45
N LYS A 313 -4.56 -11.15 -8.31
CA LYS A 313 -4.82 -12.59 -8.07
C LYS A 313 -6.26 -12.80 -7.57
N PRO A 314 -7.27 -12.77 -8.44
CA PRO A 314 -8.68 -13.06 -8.10
C PRO A 314 -8.92 -14.23 -7.12
N ASP A 315 -8.16 -15.30 -7.27
CA ASP A 315 -8.25 -16.56 -6.53
C ASP A 315 -7.32 -16.62 -5.29
N TRP A 316 -6.79 -15.48 -4.83
CA TRP A 316 -5.85 -15.40 -3.71
C TRP A 316 -6.34 -16.15 -2.46
N LEU A 317 -7.64 -16.11 -2.16
CA LEU A 317 -8.26 -16.79 -1.02
C LEU A 317 -8.29 -18.33 -1.15
N GLY A 318 -7.84 -18.88 -2.29
CA GLY A 318 -7.57 -20.30 -2.52
C GLY A 318 -6.07 -20.67 -2.54
N THR A 319 -5.14 -19.70 -2.58
CA THR A 319 -3.69 -19.97 -2.75
C THR A 319 -3.06 -20.66 -1.54
N ILE A 320 -3.53 -20.36 -0.33
CA ILE A 320 -3.04 -20.91 0.94
C ILE A 320 -4.25 -21.44 1.72
N PRO A 321 -4.16 -22.60 2.40
CA PRO A 321 -5.22 -23.08 3.27
C PRO A 321 -5.59 -22.03 4.35
N VAL A 322 -6.84 -22.04 4.78
CA VAL A 322 -7.38 -21.11 5.78
C VAL A 322 -8.66 -21.66 6.40
N SER A 323 -8.82 -21.50 7.71
CA SER A 323 -10.05 -21.89 8.43
C SER A 323 -11.28 -21.13 7.93
N GLU A 324 -12.48 -21.70 8.04
CA GLU A 324 -13.70 -21.05 7.52
C GLU A 324 -13.99 -19.70 8.22
N LEU A 325 -13.66 -19.60 9.51
CA LEU A 325 -13.79 -18.34 10.26
C LEU A 325 -12.86 -17.25 9.70
N LEU A 326 -11.59 -17.58 9.44
CA LEU A 326 -10.64 -16.63 8.87
C LEU A 326 -10.92 -16.39 7.37
N ARG A 327 -11.41 -17.37 6.62
CA ARG A 327 -11.87 -17.24 5.22
C ARG A 327 -12.97 -16.21 5.12
N THR A 328 -14.04 -16.36 5.91
CA THR A 328 -15.17 -15.44 5.88
C THR A 328 -14.77 -14.04 6.35
N TRP A 329 -13.93 -13.91 7.37
CA TRP A 329 -13.37 -12.61 7.78
C TRP A 329 -12.53 -11.95 6.67
N LEU A 330 -11.67 -12.73 5.99
CA LEU A 330 -10.87 -12.28 4.84
C LEU A 330 -11.74 -11.87 3.65
N SER A 331 -12.86 -12.55 3.41
CA SER A 331 -13.82 -12.13 2.38
C SER A 331 -14.49 -10.81 2.70
N ASP A 332 -14.92 -10.60 3.95
CA ASP A 332 -15.66 -9.40 4.34
C ASP A 332 -14.75 -8.16 4.35
N ILE A 333 -13.51 -8.26 4.82
CA ILE A 333 -12.53 -7.15 4.75
C ILE A 333 -12.08 -6.84 3.31
N TYR A 334 -12.05 -7.86 2.42
CA TYR A 334 -11.77 -7.66 1.01
C TYR A 334 -12.94 -6.99 0.27
N ILE A 335 -14.19 -7.33 0.61
CA ILE A 335 -15.38 -6.64 0.08
C ILE A 335 -15.36 -5.14 0.44
N GLU A 336 -14.89 -4.78 1.64
CA GLU A 336 -14.67 -3.38 2.04
C GLU A 336 -13.51 -2.73 1.26
N TYR A 337 -12.42 -3.45 0.98
CA TYR A 337 -11.32 -2.97 0.12
C TYR A 337 -11.74 -2.72 -1.34
N LEU A 338 -12.71 -3.48 -1.86
CA LEU A 338 -13.30 -3.23 -3.18
C LEU A 338 -14.25 -2.01 -3.18
N GLY A 339 -14.68 -1.52 -2.01
CA GLY A 339 -15.61 -0.39 -1.88
C GLY A 339 -14.94 0.96 -2.21
N LEU A 340 -15.47 1.66 -3.21
CA LEU A 340 -15.08 3.04 -3.55
C LEU A 340 -15.93 4.08 -2.81
N ALA A 341 -17.21 3.79 -2.61
CA ALA A 341 -18.17 4.61 -1.88
C ALA A 341 -19.29 3.72 -1.31
N ASP A 342 -20.20 4.28 -0.51
CA ASP A 342 -21.34 3.54 0.05
C ASP A 342 -22.17 2.88 -1.06
N GLY A 343 -22.18 1.54 -1.07
CA GLY A 343 -22.85 0.74 -2.08
C GLY A 343 -22.20 0.73 -3.47
N VAL A 344 -20.98 1.25 -3.65
CA VAL A 344 -20.25 1.25 -4.92
C VAL A 344 -18.94 0.47 -4.78
N TYR A 345 -18.82 -0.64 -5.49
CA TYR A 345 -17.67 -1.54 -5.47
C TYR A 345 -17.01 -1.60 -6.86
N ARG A 346 -15.68 -1.70 -6.91
CA ARG A 346 -14.90 -1.88 -8.15
C ARG A 346 -14.04 -3.14 -8.05
N ILE A 347 -14.03 -3.93 -9.12
CA ILE A 347 -13.00 -4.94 -9.39
C ILE A 347 -12.13 -4.44 -10.53
N GLU A 348 -10.82 -4.59 -10.38
CA GLU A 348 -9.80 -4.19 -11.36
C GLU A 348 -9.32 -5.42 -12.13
N GLY A 349 -8.96 -5.25 -13.40
CA GLY A 349 -8.60 -6.34 -14.31
C GLY A 349 -8.18 -5.84 -15.69
N SER A 350 -8.39 -6.65 -16.74
CA SER A 350 -8.26 -6.18 -18.13
C SER A 350 -9.24 -5.05 -18.47
N CYS A 351 -10.37 -5.02 -17.77
CA CYS A 351 -11.33 -3.94 -17.68
C CYS A 351 -11.87 -3.87 -16.24
N ASN A 352 -12.37 -2.70 -15.83
CA ASN A 352 -12.86 -2.49 -14.47
C ASN A 352 -14.37 -2.75 -14.40
N ALA A 353 -14.78 -3.78 -13.64
CA ALA A 353 -16.18 -4.07 -13.36
C ALA A 353 -16.65 -3.30 -12.12
N TYR A 354 -17.89 -2.79 -12.11
CA TYR A 354 -18.45 -2.04 -10.98
C TYR A 354 -19.79 -2.64 -10.54
N LEU A 355 -19.95 -2.83 -9.22
CA LEU A 355 -21.26 -3.11 -8.63
C LEU A 355 -21.79 -1.87 -7.94
N VAL A 356 -23.03 -1.49 -8.26
CA VAL A 356 -23.79 -0.47 -7.53
C VAL A 356 -24.97 -1.16 -6.83
N THR A 357 -25.02 -1.11 -5.51
CA THR A 357 -26.07 -1.72 -4.69
C THR A 357 -27.00 -0.66 -4.10
N THR A 358 -28.31 -0.90 -4.16
CA THR A 358 -29.36 -0.08 -3.54
C THR A 358 -30.18 -0.92 -2.55
N ALA A 359 -31.23 -0.33 -1.96
CA ALA A 359 -32.21 -1.06 -1.17
C ALA A 359 -33.01 -2.08 -2.00
N ASP A 360 -33.21 -1.82 -3.30
CA ASP A 360 -34.02 -2.63 -4.20
C ASP A 360 -33.24 -3.76 -4.90
N GLY A 361 -31.91 -3.79 -4.76
CA GLY A 361 -31.04 -4.80 -5.37
C GLY A 361 -29.73 -4.19 -5.89
N SER A 362 -29.27 -4.58 -7.07
CA SER A 362 -28.02 -4.07 -7.64
C SER A 362 -27.98 -3.95 -9.16
N LEU A 363 -27.07 -3.10 -9.63
CA LEU A 363 -26.67 -2.89 -11.01
C LEU A 363 -25.21 -3.31 -11.17
N LEU A 364 -24.93 -4.23 -12.11
CA LEU A 364 -23.57 -4.58 -12.52
C LEU A 364 -23.21 -3.81 -13.80
N ILE A 365 -22.27 -2.89 -13.70
CA ILE A 365 -21.70 -2.16 -14.84
C ILE A 365 -20.41 -2.86 -15.25
N ASP A 366 -20.25 -3.05 -16.56
CA ASP A 366 -19.07 -3.63 -17.19
C ASP A 366 -18.66 -5.04 -16.70
N PRO A 367 -19.51 -6.06 -16.89
CA PRO A 367 -19.29 -7.41 -16.36
C PRO A 367 -18.11 -8.17 -16.99
N ALA A 368 -17.38 -7.59 -17.95
CA ALA A 368 -16.30 -8.25 -18.67
C ALA A 368 -15.06 -8.56 -17.79
N GLY A 369 -14.98 -7.96 -16.59
CA GLY A 369 -14.03 -8.32 -15.54
C GLY A 369 -14.69 -8.86 -14.25
N ALA A 370 -15.95 -9.29 -14.30
CA ALA A 370 -16.69 -9.76 -13.11
C ALA A 370 -16.54 -11.27 -12.84
N ASP A 371 -16.05 -12.03 -13.81
CA ASP A 371 -15.66 -13.44 -13.68
C ASP A 371 -14.34 -13.63 -12.93
N VAL A 372 -13.53 -12.57 -12.87
CA VAL A 372 -12.29 -12.43 -12.09
C VAL A 372 -12.53 -12.90 -10.64
N ALA A 373 -13.32 -12.19 -9.83
CA ALA A 373 -13.46 -12.49 -8.40
C ALA A 373 -14.90 -12.89 -8.00
N PRO A 374 -15.40 -14.06 -8.42
CA PRO A 374 -16.83 -14.38 -8.43
C PRO A 374 -17.40 -14.75 -7.05
N GLU A 375 -16.57 -15.13 -6.07
CA GLU A 375 -17.07 -15.41 -4.71
C GLU A 375 -17.60 -14.13 -4.03
N TYR A 376 -16.87 -13.03 -4.15
CA TYR A 376 -17.24 -11.75 -3.52
C TYR A 376 -18.48 -11.14 -4.18
N PHE A 377 -18.58 -11.24 -5.52
CA PHE A 377 -19.82 -10.93 -6.23
C PHE A 377 -21.00 -11.78 -5.73
N ARG A 378 -20.85 -13.10 -5.56
CA ARG A 378 -21.92 -13.94 -4.98
C ARG A 378 -22.32 -13.51 -3.57
N ARG A 379 -21.36 -13.16 -2.70
CA ARG A 379 -21.63 -12.66 -1.34
C ARG A 379 -22.43 -11.35 -1.36
N LEU A 380 -22.11 -10.42 -2.26
CA LEU A 380 -22.83 -9.15 -2.42
C LEU A 380 -24.21 -9.35 -3.05
N LEU A 381 -24.31 -10.11 -4.15
CA LEU A 381 -25.57 -10.36 -4.87
C LEU A 381 -26.58 -11.18 -4.06
N ALA A 382 -26.11 -12.00 -3.10
CA ALA A 382 -26.99 -12.68 -2.14
C ALA A 382 -27.67 -11.74 -1.14
N ARG A 383 -27.14 -10.52 -0.95
CA ARG A 383 -27.73 -9.44 -0.12
C ARG A 383 -28.47 -8.41 -0.97
N HIS A 384 -27.95 -8.11 -2.17
CA HIS A 384 -28.49 -7.13 -3.12
C HIS A 384 -28.71 -7.78 -4.51
N PRO A 385 -29.86 -8.46 -4.73
CA PRO A 385 -30.11 -9.22 -5.96
C PRO A 385 -29.90 -8.39 -7.23
N LEU A 386 -29.31 -9.02 -8.27
CA LEU A 386 -28.99 -8.34 -9.53
C LEU A 386 -30.27 -7.98 -10.29
N GLN A 387 -30.56 -6.69 -10.41
CA GLN A 387 -31.73 -6.15 -11.13
C GLN A 387 -31.40 -5.76 -12.57
N ALA A 388 -30.17 -5.30 -12.83
CA ALA A 388 -29.77 -4.78 -14.13
C ALA A 388 -28.29 -5.03 -14.43
N MET A 389 -27.95 -5.09 -15.72
CA MET A 389 -26.57 -5.14 -16.21
C MET A 389 -26.35 -4.07 -17.28
N LEU A 390 -25.36 -3.20 -17.12
CA LEU A 390 -25.00 -2.18 -18.09
C LEU A 390 -23.71 -2.58 -18.81
N LEU A 391 -23.78 -2.68 -20.13
CA LEU A 391 -22.69 -3.16 -20.99
C LEU A 391 -22.03 -1.98 -21.72
N THR A 392 -20.95 -1.47 -21.13
CA THR A 392 -20.25 -0.24 -21.52
C THR A 392 -19.22 -0.43 -22.64
N HIS A 393 -18.54 -1.57 -22.72
CA HIS A 393 -17.61 -1.85 -23.82
C HIS A 393 -18.30 -1.89 -25.19
N ALA A 394 -17.62 -1.36 -26.21
CA ALA A 394 -18.02 -1.39 -27.62
C ALA A 394 -16.77 -1.55 -28.52
N HIS A 395 -15.96 -2.57 -28.27
CA HIS A 395 -14.83 -2.97 -29.10
C HIS A 395 -15.24 -4.14 -30.01
N GLU A 396 -14.74 -4.16 -31.25
CA GLU A 396 -15.16 -5.11 -32.29
C GLU A 396 -14.56 -6.52 -32.11
N ASP A 397 -13.45 -6.64 -31.37
CA ASP A 397 -12.58 -7.82 -31.32
C ASP A 397 -12.96 -8.85 -30.24
N HIS A 398 -14.13 -8.73 -29.60
CA HIS A 398 -14.57 -9.63 -28.54
C HIS A 398 -15.84 -10.42 -28.89
N ALA A 399 -15.74 -11.75 -28.78
CA ALA A 399 -16.84 -12.71 -28.92
C ALA A 399 -18.02 -12.48 -27.94
N ALA A 400 -17.87 -11.54 -27.00
CA ALA A 400 -18.92 -11.01 -26.16
C ALA A 400 -20.16 -10.54 -26.95
N ASN A 401 -20.03 -10.09 -28.21
CA ASN A 401 -21.17 -9.66 -29.02
C ASN A 401 -22.25 -10.75 -29.18
N ALA A 402 -21.87 -12.03 -29.33
CA ALA A 402 -22.84 -13.14 -29.40
C ALA A 402 -23.55 -13.42 -28.05
N THR A 403 -22.90 -13.14 -26.93
CA THR A 403 -23.47 -13.29 -25.58
C THR A 403 -24.34 -12.09 -25.20
N ARG A 404 -23.87 -10.87 -25.51
CA ARG A 404 -24.62 -9.61 -25.42
C ARG A 404 -25.91 -9.68 -26.23
N ARG A 405 -25.84 -10.16 -27.48
CA ARG A 405 -27.00 -10.38 -28.33
C ARG A 405 -28.00 -11.36 -27.70
N ARG A 406 -27.54 -12.53 -27.22
CA ARG A 406 -28.41 -13.52 -26.54
C ARG A 406 -29.07 -12.96 -25.28
N ALA A 407 -28.35 -12.16 -24.49
CA ALA A 407 -28.91 -11.49 -23.31
C ALA A 407 -30.00 -10.47 -23.69
N LEU A 408 -29.76 -9.63 -24.70
CA LEU A 408 -30.74 -8.64 -25.18
C LEU A 408 -31.96 -9.31 -25.85
N GLU A 409 -31.75 -10.35 -26.66
CA GLU A 409 -32.84 -11.13 -27.28
C GLU A 409 -33.67 -11.87 -26.20
N GLY A 410 -33.03 -12.37 -25.13
CA GLY A 410 -33.71 -12.96 -23.96
C GLY A 410 -34.52 -11.94 -23.14
N LEU A 411 -33.96 -10.77 -22.84
CA LEU A 411 -34.67 -9.67 -22.18
C LEU A 411 -35.89 -9.21 -23.00
N LYS A 412 -35.73 -9.11 -24.33
CA LYS A 412 -36.82 -8.76 -25.26
C LYS A 412 -37.94 -9.80 -25.27
N ALA A 413 -37.63 -11.09 -25.06
CA ALA A 413 -38.63 -12.14 -24.95
C ALA A 413 -39.43 -12.07 -23.64
N GLY A 414 -38.84 -11.54 -22.56
CA GLY A 414 -39.51 -11.33 -21.27
C GLY A 414 -40.39 -10.07 -21.22
N THR A 415 -39.91 -8.93 -21.76
CA THR A 415 -40.65 -7.67 -21.63
C THR A 415 -41.86 -7.55 -22.56
N HIS A 416 -42.94 -7.05 -21.97
CA HIS A 416 -44.19 -6.72 -22.64
C HIS A 416 -44.33 -5.20 -22.86
N ASN A 417 -43.41 -4.37 -22.35
CA ASN A 417 -43.43 -2.92 -22.50
C ASN A 417 -42.98 -2.50 -23.92
N TYR A 418 -43.83 -1.74 -24.60
CA TYR A 418 -43.59 -1.26 -25.96
C TYR A 418 -42.32 -0.40 -26.09
N ILE A 419 -42.05 0.47 -25.12
CA ILE A 419 -40.90 1.39 -25.15
C ILE A 419 -39.59 0.65 -24.87
N GLU A 420 -39.57 -0.26 -23.89
CA GLU A 420 -38.41 -1.13 -23.62
C GLU A 420 -38.07 -1.98 -24.85
N ARG A 421 -39.07 -2.52 -25.54
CA ARG A 421 -38.86 -3.31 -26.76
C ARG A 421 -38.22 -2.50 -27.89
N ILE A 422 -38.51 -1.20 -28.02
CA ILE A 422 -37.85 -0.31 -28.98
C ILE A 422 -36.36 -0.13 -28.61
N TRP A 423 -36.04 0.11 -27.34
CA TRP A 423 -34.65 0.26 -26.89
C TRP A 423 -33.85 -1.05 -26.97
N LEU A 424 -34.48 -2.19 -26.68
CA LEU A 424 -33.88 -3.51 -26.87
C LEU A 424 -33.69 -3.83 -28.35
N ASP A 425 -34.62 -3.48 -29.24
CA ASP A 425 -34.44 -3.62 -30.69
C ASP A 425 -33.32 -2.73 -31.22
N TYR A 426 -33.18 -1.50 -30.72
CA TYR A 426 -32.03 -0.64 -31.02
C TYR A 426 -30.72 -1.31 -30.58
N GLY A 427 -30.63 -1.78 -29.33
CA GLY A 427 -29.44 -2.47 -28.82
C GLY A 427 -29.09 -3.75 -29.58
N ILE A 428 -30.09 -4.59 -29.92
CA ILE A 428 -29.91 -5.80 -30.73
C ILE A 428 -29.42 -5.43 -32.14
N ARG A 429 -29.90 -4.32 -32.72
CA ARG A 429 -29.47 -3.85 -34.04
C ARG A 429 -28.03 -3.34 -33.99
N THR A 430 -27.67 -2.48 -33.05
CA THR A 430 -26.29 -1.98 -32.88
C THR A 430 -25.28 -3.10 -32.64
N VAL A 431 -25.66 -4.18 -31.96
CA VAL A 431 -24.79 -5.37 -31.76
C VAL A 431 -24.65 -6.23 -33.03
N LYS A 432 -25.56 -6.10 -34.01
CA LYS A 432 -25.41 -6.69 -35.36
C LYS A 432 -24.66 -5.76 -36.31
N GLU A 433 -24.84 -4.45 -36.18
CA GLU A 433 -24.19 -3.41 -36.98
C GLU A 433 -22.69 -3.29 -36.62
N ASN A 434 -22.32 -3.43 -35.35
CA ASN A 434 -20.94 -3.33 -34.83
C ASN A 434 -20.27 -4.71 -34.63
N GLY A 435 -20.65 -5.72 -35.42
CA GLY A 435 -20.21 -7.11 -35.23
C GLY A 435 -20.33 -7.92 -36.52
N GLY A 436 -19.76 -7.39 -37.60
CA GLY A 436 -19.89 -7.93 -38.96
C GLY A 436 -19.33 -9.34 -39.15
N GLU A 437 -19.95 -10.05 -40.10
CA GLU A 437 -19.40 -11.21 -40.80
C GLU A 437 -18.51 -10.77 -41.98
#